data_AF-A0A7K1SYJ1-F1
#
_entry.id   AF-A0A7K1SYJ1-F1
#
_cell.length_a   1.000
_cell.length_b   1.000
_cell.length_c   1.000
_cell.angle_alpha   90.00
_cell.angle_beta   90.00
_cell.angle_gamma   90.00
#
_symmetry.space_group_name_H-M   'P 1'
#
loop_
_entity.id
_entity.type
_entity.pdbx_description
1 polymer ?
#
loop_
_entity_poly.entity_id
_entity_poly.type
_entity_poly.pdbx_seq_one_letter_code
_entity_poly.pdbx_strand_id
1 'polypeptide(L)'
;MNTKLTLTIEQAIIEKAKKYAKDKGRSLSDLIENYLKAITKDSGPETIEITPTVKLLKGSFTGPADLDYNKELSKRLSEKYL
;
A
#
# COMPACT_ATOMS: atom_id res chain seq x y z
N MET A 1 14.16 8.53 -14.70
CA MET A 1 14.37 9.65 -15.65
C MET A 1 13.41 10.75 -15.23
N ASN A 2 13.89 11.98 -14.98
CA ASN A 2 13.04 13.04 -14.43
C ASN A 2 12.57 13.96 -15.56
N THR A 3 11.25 14.12 -15.71
CA THR A 3 10.62 14.99 -16.72
C THR A 3 9.83 16.10 -16.02
N LYS A 4 9.73 17.27 -16.65
CA LYS A 4 8.90 18.36 -16.12
C LYS A 4 7.44 18.14 -16.54
N LEU A 5 6.54 18.19 -15.57
CA LEU A 5 5.09 18.20 -15.77
C LEU A 5 4.57 19.63 -15.59
N THR A 6 3.89 20.17 -16.59
CA THR A 6 3.23 21.48 -16.54
C THR A 6 1.72 21.26 -16.45
N LEU A 7 1.07 21.78 -15.41
CA LEU A 7 -0.37 21.65 -15.17
C LEU A 7 -1.02 23.03 -15.19
N THR A 8 -2.18 23.14 -15.84
CA THR A 8 -3.03 24.34 -15.76
C THR A 8 -4.01 24.16 -14.63
N ILE A 9 -3.89 24.98 -13.58
CA ILE A 9 -4.72 24.92 -12.36
C ILE A 9 -5.10 26.35 -11.98
N GLU A 10 -6.27 26.52 -11.39
CA GLU A 10 -6.70 27.82 -10.87
C GLU A 10 -5.72 28.40 -9.84
N GLN A 11 -5.43 29.69 -9.96
CA GLN A 11 -4.46 30.38 -9.09
C GLN A 11 -4.84 30.31 -7.60
N ALA A 12 -6.14 30.39 -7.29
CA ALA A 12 -6.64 30.28 -5.90
C ALA A 12 -6.32 28.91 -5.27
N ILE A 13 -6.30 27.84 -6.07
CA ILE A 13 -5.97 26.49 -5.62
C ILE A 13 -4.45 26.38 -5.41
N ILE A 14 -3.64 26.95 -6.31
CA ILE A 14 -2.18 26.95 -6.20
C ILE A 14 -1.73 27.59 -4.88
N GLU A 15 -2.31 28.74 -4.51
CA GLU A 15 -1.96 29.44 -3.27
C GLU A 15 -2.32 28.63 -2.02
N LYS A 16 -3.53 28.03 -1.99
CA LYS A 16 -3.94 27.15 -0.89
C LYS A 16 -3.02 25.92 -0.77
N ALA A 17 -2.67 25.32 -1.90
CA ALA A 17 -1.82 24.14 -1.93
C ALA A 17 -0.38 24.44 -1.49
N LYS A 18 0.19 25.59 -1.91
CA LYS A 18 1.51 26.06 -1.45
C LYS A 18 1.53 26.32 0.05
N LYS A 19 0.48 26.95 0.58
CA LYS A 19 0.36 27.20 2.03
C LYS A 19 0.32 25.88 2.80
N TYR A 20 -0.52 24.94 2.36
CA TYR A 20 -0.60 23.61 2.94
C TYR A 20 0.75 22.87 2.91
N ALA A 21 1.45 22.92 1.77
CA ALA A 21 2.76 22.29 1.62
C ALA A 21 3.79 22.87 2.59
N LYS A 22 3.83 24.21 2.71
CA LYS A 22 4.72 24.92 3.63
C LYS A 22 4.45 24.58 5.09
N ASP A 23 3.18 24.55 5.49
CA ASP A 23 2.77 24.19 6.86
C ASP A 23 3.15 22.75 7.21
N LYS A 24 3.28 21.86 6.21
CA LYS A 24 3.73 20.47 6.35
C LYS A 24 5.23 20.27 6.10
N GLY A 25 5.98 21.34 5.86
CA GLY A 25 7.42 21.28 5.57
C GLY A 25 7.76 20.54 4.28
N ARG A 26 6.87 20.57 3.27
CA ARG A 26 7.05 19.89 1.98
C ARG A 26 6.90 20.87 0.81
N SER A 27 7.42 20.52 -0.37
CA SER A 27 7.16 21.29 -1.58
C SER A 27 5.84 20.86 -2.24
N LEU A 28 5.25 21.75 -3.05
CA LEU A 28 4.07 21.41 -3.84
C LEU A 28 4.37 20.29 -4.85
N SER A 29 5.56 20.29 -5.44
CA SER A 29 6.02 19.23 -6.34
C SER A 29 6.07 17.88 -5.64
N ASP A 30 6.61 17.83 -4.40
CA ASP A 30 6.66 16.59 -3.62
C ASP A 30 5.26 16.05 -3.31
N LEU A 31 4.30 16.93 -3.03
CA LEU A 31 2.91 16.53 -2.78
C LEU A 31 2.28 15.92 -4.02
N ILE A 32 2.42 16.57 -5.18
CA ILE A 32 1.84 16.07 -6.44
C ILE A 32 2.52 14.77 -6.85
N GLU A 33 3.85 14.67 -6.77
CA GLU A 33 4.57 13.45 -7.11
C GLU A 33 4.14 12.28 -6.22
N ASN A 34 4.02 12.49 -4.90
CA ASN A 34 3.55 11.45 -3.99
C ASN A 34 2.09 11.06 -4.24
N TYR A 35 1.24 12.03 -4.56
CA TYR A 35 -0.16 11.75 -4.90
C TYR A 35 -0.26 10.91 -6.18
N LEU A 36 0.47 11.30 -7.24
CA LEU A 36 0.55 10.54 -8.48
C LEU A 36 1.06 9.13 -8.21
N LYS A 37 2.15 8.96 -7.44
CA LYS A 37 2.65 7.64 -7.03
C LYS A 37 1.61 6.81 -6.31
N ALA A 38 0.80 7.41 -5.43
CA ALA A 38 -0.23 6.69 -4.68
C ALA A 38 -1.36 6.19 -5.58
N ILE A 39 -1.79 6.99 -6.57
CA ILE A 39 -2.89 6.62 -7.48
C ILE A 39 -2.45 5.77 -8.67
N THR A 40 -1.17 5.85 -9.07
CA THR A 40 -0.58 5.02 -10.13
C THR A 40 0.17 3.82 -9.58
N LYS A 41 0.18 3.60 -8.26
CA LYS A 41 0.68 2.35 -7.68
C LYS A 41 -0.24 1.26 -8.20
N ASP A 42 0.32 0.47 -9.11
CA ASP A 42 -0.37 -0.52 -9.93
C ASP A 42 -1.54 -1.20 -9.20
N SER A 43 -2.73 -1.06 -9.78
CA SER A 43 -3.87 -1.95 -9.56
C SER A 43 -3.73 -3.26 -10.36
N GLY A 44 -2.57 -3.50 -10.98
CA GLY A 44 -2.18 -4.85 -11.37
C GLY A 44 -2.12 -5.71 -10.11
N PRO A 45 -2.51 -7.01 -10.18
CA PRO A 45 -2.42 -7.88 -9.02
C PRO A 45 -1.00 -7.72 -8.48
N GLU A 46 -0.87 -7.20 -7.25
CA GLU A 46 0.40 -7.22 -6.56
C GLU A 46 0.85 -8.67 -6.66
N THR A 47 1.79 -8.96 -7.57
CA THR A 47 2.58 -10.16 -7.47
C THR A 47 3.40 -9.86 -6.24
N ILE A 48 2.81 -10.15 -5.07
CA ILE A 48 3.52 -10.26 -3.82
C ILE A 48 4.75 -11.04 -4.23
N GLU A 49 5.92 -10.42 -4.16
CA GLU A 49 7.18 -11.12 -4.42
C GLU A 49 7.36 -12.06 -3.25
N ILE A 50 6.67 -13.19 -3.33
CA ILE A 50 6.74 -14.26 -2.37
C ILE A 50 8.15 -14.81 -2.54
N THR A 51 8.94 -14.75 -1.46
CA THR A 51 10.28 -15.34 -1.46
C THR A 51 10.21 -16.79 -1.93
N PRO A 52 11.26 -17.33 -2.59
CA PRO A 52 11.23 -18.69 -3.12
C PRO A 52 10.76 -19.74 -2.09
N THR A 53 11.17 -19.58 -0.83
CA THR A 53 10.75 -20.41 0.29
C THR A 53 9.25 -20.35 0.54
N VAL A 54 8.65 -19.16 0.62
CA VAL A 54 7.21 -19.03 0.88
C VAL A 54 6.40 -19.50 -0.34
N LYS A 55 6.95 -19.40 -1.55
CA LYS A 55 6.32 -19.92 -2.77
C LYS A 55 6.24 -21.45 -2.77
N LEU A 56 7.27 -22.13 -2.25
CA LEU A 56 7.27 -23.58 -2.06
C LEU A 56 6.28 -24.04 -0.99
N LEU A 57 6.07 -23.23 0.06
CA LEU A 57 5.10 -23.53 1.12
C LEU A 57 3.66 -23.26 0.69
N LYS A 58 3.43 -22.34 -0.25
CA LYS A 58 2.10 -22.03 -0.79
C LYS A 58 1.52 -23.27 -1.47
N GLY A 59 0.45 -23.83 -0.90
CA GLY A 59 -0.21 -25.05 -1.38
C GLY A 59 0.27 -26.34 -0.73
N SER A 60 1.29 -26.28 0.16
CA SER A 60 1.70 -27.43 0.98
C SER A 60 0.65 -27.81 2.03
N PHE A 61 -0.28 -26.90 2.34
CA PHE A 61 -1.39 -27.16 3.24
C PHE A 61 -2.70 -27.19 2.46
N THR A 62 -3.32 -28.35 2.43
CA THR A 62 -4.70 -28.54 1.95
C THR A 62 -5.61 -28.62 3.17
N GLY A 63 -6.19 -27.48 3.57
CA GLY A 63 -7.16 -27.44 4.65
C GLY A 63 -8.55 -27.92 4.20
N PRO A 64 -9.42 -28.30 5.14
CA PRO A 64 -10.84 -28.46 4.87
C PRO A 64 -11.41 -27.18 4.25
N ALA A 65 -12.34 -27.33 3.29
CA ALA A 65 -12.95 -26.19 2.59
C ALA A 65 -13.77 -25.28 3.53
N ASP A 66 -14.19 -25.80 4.68
CA ASP A 66 -14.97 -25.12 5.73
C ASP A 66 -14.11 -24.68 6.94
N LEU A 67 -12.78 -24.62 6.79
CA LEU A 67 -11.90 -24.24 7.88
C LEU A 67 -12.09 -22.75 8.25
N ASP A 68 -12.66 -22.51 9.43
CA ASP A 68 -12.68 -21.19 10.05
C ASP A 68 -11.28 -20.88 10.62
N TYR A 69 -10.50 -20.14 9.83
CA TYR A 69 -9.13 -19.74 10.14
C TYR A 69 -9.01 -19.07 11.52
N ASN A 70 -9.94 -18.18 11.86
CA ASN A 70 -9.85 -17.39 13.09
C ASN A 70 -10.09 -18.26 14.33
N LYS A 71 -11.02 -19.21 14.22
CA LYS A 71 -11.35 -20.14 15.30
C LYS A 71 -10.20 -21.11 15.58
N GLU A 72 -9.63 -21.72 14.55
CA GLU A 72 -8.47 -22.62 14.68
C GLU A 72 -7.24 -21.87 15.20
N LEU A 73 -6.97 -20.66 14.71
CA LEU A 73 -5.87 -19.84 15.22
C LEU A 73 -6.02 -19.55 16.72
N SER A 74 -7.22 -19.13 17.15
CA SER A 74 -7.50 -18.82 18.56
C SER A 74 -7.33 -20.05 19.45
N LYS A 75 -7.80 -21.22 18.98
CA LYS A 75 -7.63 -22.49 19.69
C LYS A 75 -6.15 -22.86 19.84
N ARG A 76 -5.37 -22.81 18.75
CA ARG A 76 -3.93 -23.14 18.77
C ARG A 76 -3.12 -22.20 19.64
N LEU A 77 -3.45 -20.90 19.63
CA LEU A 77 -2.80 -19.93 20.52
C LEU A 77 -3.13 -20.21 21.99
N SER A 78 -4.38 -20.57 22.28
CA SER A 78 -4.79 -20.96 23.64
C SER A 78 -4.02 -22.20 24.10
N GLU A 79 -3.99 -23.28 23.30
CA GLU A 79 -3.23 -24.50 23.63
C GLU A 79 -1.72 -24.28 23.82
N LYS A 80 -1.15 -23.27 23.16
CA LYS A 80 0.29 -22.99 23.22
C LYS A 80 0.68 -22.17 24.45
N TYR A 81 -0.18 -21.26 24.89
CA TYR A 81 0.14 -20.24 25.89
C TYR A 81 -0.68 -20.36 27.19
N LEU A 82 -1.71 -21.19 27.21
CA LEU A 82 -2.58 -21.48 28.36
C LEU A 82 -2.41 -22.95 28.77
#